data_AF-A0A9Q9AUA1-F1
#
_entry.id   AF-A0A9Q9AUA1-F1
#
_cell.length_a   1.000
_cell.length_b   1.000
_cell.length_c   1.000
_cell.angle_alpha   90.00
_cell.angle_beta   90.00
_cell.angle_gamma   90.00
#
_symmetry.space_group_name_H-M   'P 1'
#
loop_
_entity.id
_entity.type
_entity.pdbx_description
1 polymer ?
#
loop_
_entity_poly.entity_id
_entity_poly.type
_entity_poly.pdbx_seq_one_letter_code
_entity_poly.pdbx_strand_id
1 'polypeptide(L)'
;MSAQTTYLISAPVNEAIEYEYRTMTINETTMVGYPTPAWEEAMHKLLDGTLLRVDQVELSLVGDDSIALEDGGFAAGLGVAHNIHCVKKIKQFLYFDYFYPEVESGSSHYKYLQHHADHCLNFIRQSVMCHMDTSLYTLVWAPGEDGKDVIKHKDPGRQKCVNWNKIQSWMQSRATSTDMLRRPP
;
A
#
# COMPACT_ATOMS: atom_id res chain seq x y z
N MET A 1 -14.15 29.60 -21.75
CA MET A 1 -14.43 28.81 -20.52
C MET A 1 -14.66 27.38 -20.98
N SER A 2 -13.60 26.58 -20.97
CA SER A 2 -13.64 25.18 -21.40
C SER A 2 -14.31 24.36 -20.31
N ALA A 3 -15.41 23.68 -20.64
CA ALA A 3 -15.99 22.68 -19.76
C ALA A 3 -15.00 21.53 -19.65
N GLN A 4 -14.25 21.46 -18.54
CA GLN A 4 -13.61 20.23 -18.13
C GLN A 4 -14.73 19.23 -17.84
N THR A 5 -14.99 18.35 -18.81
CA THR A 5 -15.75 17.13 -18.60
C THR A 5 -15.10 16.41 -17.44
N THR A 6 -15.66 16.58 -16.26
CA THR A 6 -15.21 15.90 -15.05
C THR A 6 -15.70 14.47 -15.22
N TYR A 7 -14.91 13.63 -15.89
CA TYR A 7 -14.97 12.21 -15.63
C TYR A 7 -14.53 12.07 -14.17
N LEU A 8 -15.50 12.15 -13.25
CA LEU A 8 -15.38 11.46 -11.98
C LEU A 8 -15.23 10.00 -12.39
N ILE A 9 -13.98 9.55 -12.55
CA ILE A 9 -13.64 8.15 -12.75
C ILE A 9 -14.17 7.46 -11.50
N SER A 10 -15.40 6.95 -11.57
CA SER A 10 -15.98 6.19 -10.48
C SER A 10 -15.29 4.84 -10.50
N ALA A 11 -14.17 4.73 -9.76
CA ALA A 11 -13.51 3.46 -9.55
C ALA A 11 -14.55 2.46 -9.01
N PRO A 12 -14.64 1.23 -9.53
CA PRO A 12 -15.65 0.25 -9.12
C PRO A 12 -15.69 -0.02 -7.61
N VAL A 13 -14.55 0.17 -6.93
CA VAL A 13 -14.43 0.03 -5.47
C VAL A 13 -15.22 1.09 -4.70
N ASN A 14 -15.59 2.22 -5.30
CA ASN A 14 -16.24 3.34 -4.61
C ASN A 14 -17.54 2.93 -3.90
N GLU A 15 -18.29 1.98 -4.47
CA GLU A 15 -19.52 1.45 -3.88
C GLU A 15 -19.28 0.60 -2.63
N ALA A 16 -18.07 0.05 -2.47
CA ALA A 16 -17.66 -0.74 -1.32
C ALA A 16 -16.99 0.09 -0.21
N ILE A 17 -16.79 1.39 -0.41
CA ILE A 17 -16.16 2.26 0.57
C ILE A 17 -17.13 2.54 1.72
N GLU A 18 -16.80 2.01 2.89
CA GLU A 18 -17.40 2.39 4.17
C GLU A 18 -16.33 3.07 5.03
N TYR A 19 -16.71 4.13 5.74
CA TYR A 19 -15.81 4.83 6.65
C TYR A 19 -16.04 4.42 8.10
N GLU A 20 -14.96 4.34 8.87
CA GLU A 20 -14.96 4.13 10.31
C GLU A 20 -14.09 5.16 11.02
N TYR A 21 -14.37 5.43 12.30
CA TYR A 21 -13.55 6.31 13.13
C TYR A 21 -12.78 5.50 14.16
N ARG A 22 -11.46 5.38 13.98
CA ARG A 22 -10.58 4.61 14.87
C ARG A 22 -9.35 5.41 15.28
N THR A 23 -8.79 5.09 16.44
CA THR A 23 -7.48 5.57 16.86
C THR A 23 -6.41 4.72 16.18
N MET A 24 -5.26 5.31 15.84
CA MET A 24 -4.11 4.56 15.35
C MET A 24 -3.64 3.53 16.40
N THR A 25 -3.13 2.39 15.97
CA THR A 25 -2.66 1.33 16.87
C THR A 25 -1.34 1.74 17.54
N ILE A 26 -1.40 2.22 18.78
CA ILE A 26 -0.22 2.72 19.52
C ILE A 26 0.68 1.58 20.02
N ASN A 27 0.09 0.42 20.34
CA ASN A 27 0.80 -0.76 20.86
C ASN A 27 0.89 -1.87 19.80
N GLU A 28 1.18 -1.51 18.56
CA GLU A 28 1.38 -2.48 17.49
C GLU A 28 2.71 -3.20 17.67
N THR A 29 2.71 -4.52 17.78
CA THR A 29 3.92 -5.33 18.00
C THR A 29 4.26 -6.24 16.82
N THR A 30 3.29 -6.55 15.96
CA THR A 30 3.48 -7.45 14.82
C THR A 30 4.06 -6.71 13.63
N MET A 31 3.63 -5.47 13.39
CA MET A 31 4.03 -4.71 12.19
C MET A 31 5.36 -3.96 12.34
N VAL A 32 5.79 -3.69 13.57
CA VAL A 32 7.00 -2.90 13.90
C VAL A 32 8.20 -3.79 14.25
N GLY A 33 9.39 -3.20 14.29
CA GLY A 33 10.61 -3.90 14.70
C GLY A 33 11.14 -4.90 13.67
N TYR A 34 12.06 -5.76 14.12
CA TYR A 34 12.70 -6.78 13.29
C TYR A 34 11.66 -7.74 12.69
N PRO A 35 11.80 -8.18 11.43
CA PRO A 35 10.86 -9.10 10.81
C PRO A 35 10.72 -10.42 11.59
N THR A 36 9.51 -10.96 11.60
CA THR A 36 9.20 -12.26 12.20
C THR A 36 8.26 -13.03 11.27
N PRO A 37 8.13 -14.35 11.42
CA PRO A 37 7.12 -15.12 10.68
C PRO A 37 5.69 -14.55 10.84
N ALA A 38 5.37 -14.00 12.02
CA ALA A 38 4.09 -13.35 12.27
C ALA A 38 3.91 -12.06 11.44
N TRP A 39 4.98 -11.27 11.26
CA TRP A 39 4.98 -10.11 10.37
C TRP A 39 4.76 -10.54 8.90
N GLU A 40 5.45 -11.58 8.46
CA GLU A 40 5.35 -12.07 7.07
C GLU A 40 3.93 -12.55 6.77
N GLU A 41 3.34 -13.31 7.68
CA GLU A 41 1.95 -13.77 7.60
C GLU A 41 0.95 -12.60 7.59
N ALA A 42 1.13 -11.61 8.47
CA ALA A 42 0.27 -10.43 8.51
C ALA A 42 0.36 -9.61 7.21
N MET A 43 1.57 -9.40 6.69
CA MET A 43 1.77 -8.71 5.41
C MET A 43 1.28 -9.52 4.22
N HIS A 44 1.38 -10.86 4.26
CA HIS A 44 0.81 -11.73 3.24
C HIS A 44 -0.72 -11.57 3.20
N LYS A 45 -1.38 -11.60 4.35
CA LYS A 45 -2.83 -11.35 4.46
C LYS A 45 -3.21 -9.99 3.91
N LEU A 46 -2.50 -8.91 4.25
CA LEU A 46 -2.82 -7.57 3.74
C LEU A 46 -2.71 -7.46 2.21
N LEU A 47 -1.86 -8.28 1.59
CA LEU A 47 -1.66 -8.30 0.15
C LEU A 47 -2.49 -9.36 -0.57
N ASP A 48 -3.30 -10.12 0.17
CA ASP A 48 -4.17 -11.14 -0.40
C ASP A 48 -5.25 -10.51 -1.29
N GLY A 49 -5.48 -11.13 -2.45
CA GLY A 49 -6.43 -10.66 -3.45
C GLY A 49 -6.11 -9.30 -4.09
N THR A 50 -4.88 -8.80 -3.97
CA THR A 50 -4.53 -7.45 -4.48
C THR A 50 -4.39 -7.34 -5.99
N LEU A 51 -4.18 -8.46 -6.69
CA LEU A 51 -4.27 -8.55 -8.14
C LEU A 51 -5.71 -8.90 -8.51
N LEU A 52 -6.36 -8.00 -9.23
CA LEU A 52 -7.78 -8.02 -9.54
C LEU A 52 -8.03 -8.36 -11.00
N ARG A 53 -9.18 -8.96 -11.26
CA ARG A 53 -9.81 -8.98 -12.58
C ARG A 53 -10.74 -7.78 -12.73
N VAL A 54 -10.59 -7.09 -13.86
CA VAL A 54 -11.52 -6.04 -14.32
C VAL A 54 -12.04 -6.38 -15.71
N ASP A 55 -13.27 -5.95 -16.00
CA ASP A 55 -13.85 -6.07 -17.34
C ASP A 55 -13.42 -4.91 -18.26
N GLN A 56 -13.83 -4.99 -19.53
CA GLN A 56 -13.51 -3.97 -20.52
C GLN A 56 -14.10 -2.60 -20.19
N VAL A 57 -15.29 -2.55 -19.58
CA VAL A 57 -15.97 -1.29 -19.22
C VAL A 57 -15.19 -0.61 -18.11
N GLU A 58 -14.83 -1.35 -17.06
CA GLU A 58 -14.03 -0.87 -15.94
C GLU A 58 -12.64 -0.40 -16.40
N LEU A 59 -11.97 -1.14 -17.29
CA LEU A 59 -10.67 -0.74 -17.84
C LEU A 59 -10.78 0.55 -18.66
N SER A 60 -11.83 0.68 -19.49
CA SER A 60 -12.05 1.89 -20.29
C SER A 60 -12.33 3.14 -19.46
N LEU A 61 -12.84 3.01 -18.21
CA LEU A 61 -12.98 4.15 -17.29
C LEU A 61 -11.64 4.66 -16.77
N VAL A 62 -10.61 3.79 -16.69
CA VAL A 62 -9.25 4.19 -16.32
C VAL A 62 -8.56 4.90 -17.48
N GLY A 63 -8.90 4.51 -18.72
CA GLY A 63 -8.32 5.10 -19.93
C GLY A 63 -6.89 4.65 -20.22
N ASP A 64 -6.53 3.45 -19.74
CA ASP A 64 -5.21 2.83 -19.93
C ASP A 64 -5.37 1.36 -20.34
N ASP A 65 -4.31 0.77 -20.87
CA ASP A 65 -4.26 -0.65 -21.22
C ASP A 65 -3.80 -1.50 -20.04
N SER A 66 -4.09 -2.81 -20.10
CA SER A 66 -3.54 -3.76 -19.14
C SER A 66 -3.38 -5.16 -19.73
N ILE A 67 -2.67 -6.03 -19.01
CA ILE A 67 -2.43 -7.41 -19.40
C ILE A 67 -3.76 -8.18 -19.38
N ALA A 68 -4.09 -8.79 -20.51
CA ALA A 68 -5.25 -9.67 -20.63
C ALA A 68 -5.05 -10.95 -19.79
N LEU A 69 -6.15 -11.45 -19.23
CA LEU A 69 -6.15 -12.71 -18.48
C LEU A 69 -6.58 -13.87 -19.40
N GLU A 70 -6.06 -15.07 -19.15
CA GLU A 70 -6.35 -16.23 -20.01
C GLU A 70 -7.82 -16.63 -20.03
N ASP A 71 -8.52 -16.44 -18.91
CA ASP A 71 -9.95 -16.69 -18.73
C ASP A 71 -10.82 -15.43 -18.92
N GLY A 72 -10.28 -14.38 -19.53
CA GLY A 72 -11.02 -13.18 -19.96
C GLY A 72 -10.98 -12.00 -18.98
N GLY A 73 -11.12 -10.78 -19.51
CA GLY A 73 -10.89 -9.54 -18.75
C GLY A 73 -9.39 -9.22 -18.61
N PHE A 74 -9.07 -8.32 -17.70
CA PHE A 74 -7.75 -7.72 -17.57
C PHE A 74 -7.27 -7.68 -16.13
N ALA A 75 -5.95 -7.77 -15.94
CA ALA A 75 -5.33 -7.65 -14.64
C ALA A 75 -5.30 -6.19 -14.18
N ALA A 76 -5.60 -5.91 -12.92
CA ALA A 76 -5.48 -4.57 -12.36
C ALA A 76 -5.18 -4.67 -10.85
N GLY A 77 -4.92 -3.52 -10.21
CA GLY A 77 -4.79 -3.44 -8.76
C GLY A 77 -5.28 -2.09 -8.27
N LEU A 78 -5.72 -2.03 -7.01
CA LEU A 78 -6.04 -0.75 -6.39
C LEU A 78 -4.75 0.00 -6.00
N GLY A 79 -4.79 1.34 -6.04
CA GLY A 79 -3.67 2.16 -5.55
C GLY A 79 -3.27 1.86 -4.10
N VAL A 80 -4.23 1.52 -3.22
CA VAL A 80 -3.95 1.12 -1.83
C VAL A 80 -3.16 -0.18 -1.74
N ALA A 81 -3.39 -1.12 -2.66
CA ALA A 81 -2.63 -2.36 -2.72
C ALA A 81 -1.17 -2.10 -3.12
N HIS A 82 -0.95 -1.18 -4.08
CA HIS A 82 0.39 -0.75 -4.45
C HIS A 82 1.09 -0.03 -3.28
N ASN A 83 0.39 0.84 -2.55
CA ASN A 83 0.93 1.47 -1.34
C ASN A 83 1.41 0.44 -0.30
N ILE A 84 0.58 -0.59 0.00
CA ILE A 84 0.95 -1.63 0.98
C ILE A 84 2.10 -2.49 0.47
N HIS A 85 2.13 -2.80 -0.84
CA HIS A 85 3.28 -3.45 -1.46
C HIS A 85 4.56 -2.63 -1.28
N CYS A 86 4.48 -1.32 -1.50
CA CYS A 86 5.60 -0.40 -1.29
C CYS A 86 6.08 -0.42 0.17
N VAL A 87 5.18 -0.43 1.15
CA VAL A 87 5.54 -0.56 2.57
C VAL A 87 6.28 -1.87 2.83
N LYS A 88 5.82 -2.99 2.24
CA LYS A 88 6.50 -4.28 2.32
C LYS A 88 7.94 -4.18 1.77
N LYS A 89 8.10 -3.61 0.57
CA LYS A 89 9.41 -3.51 -0.10
C LYS A 89 10.41 -2.65 0.65
N ILE A 90 9.96 -1.54 1.22
CA ILE A 90 10.80 -0.69 2.07
C ILE A 90 11.26 -1.46 3.30
N LYS A 91 10.37 -2.18 4.00
CA LYS A 91 10.77 -2.99 5.15
C LYS A 91 11.71 -4.15 4.77
N GLN A 92 11.47 -4.79 3.62
CA GLN A 92 12.36 -5.84 3.11
C GLN A 92 13.78 -5.31 2.86
N PHE A 93 13.91 -4.10 2.33
CA PHE A 93 15.21 -3.48 2.13
C PHE A 93 15.83 -2.94 3.43
N LEU A 94 15.03 -2.41 4.37
CA LEU A 94 15.51 -1.99 5.69
C LEU A 94 16.15 -3.15 6.48
N TYR A 95 15.59 -4.36 6.33
CA TYR A 95 16.13 -5.60 6.91
C TYR A 95 16.72 -6.49 5.82
N PHE A 96 17.56 -5.91 4.97
CA PHE A 96 18.13 -6.56 3.79
C PHE A 96 18.73 -7.94 4.09
N ASP A 97 19.62 -8.02 5.08
CA ASP A 97 20.35 -9.25 5.42
C ASP A 97 19.42 -10.41 5.83
N TYR A 98 18.24 -10.10 6.36
CA TYR A 98 17.23 -11.09 6.72
C TYR A 98 16.51 -11.64 5.49
N PHE A 99 16.08 -10.77 4.57
CA PHE A 99 15.27 -11.16 3.42
C PHE A 99 16.08 -11.62 2.21
N TYR A 100 17.33 -11.17 2.10
CA TYR A 100 18.19 -11.39 0.95
C TYR A 100 19.62 -11.82 1.37
N PRO A 101 19.77 -12.85 2.23
CA PRO A 101 21.08 -13.24 2.77
C PRO A 101 22.08 -13.67 1.70
N GLU A 102 21.59 -14.17 0.57
CA GLU A 102 22.40 -14.64 -0.57
C GLU A 102 22.79 -13.52 -1.55
N VAL A 103 22.31 -12.29 -1.35
CA VAL A 103 22.55 -11.18 -2.27
C VAL A 103 23.73 -10.34 -1.76
N GLU A 104 24.81 -10.33 -2.53
CA GLU A 104 26.00 -9.53 -2.21
C GLU A 104 25.70 -8.03 -2.27
N SER A 105 26.12 -7.29 -1.24
CA SER A 105 26.02 -5.83 -1.19
C SER A 105 26.77 -5.17 -2.35
N GLY A 106 26.13 -4.22 -3.02
CA GLY A 106 26.69 -3.53 -4.20
C GLY A 106 26.56 -4.29 -5.53
N SER A 107 26.11 -5.54 -5.53
CA SER A 107 25.77 -6.30 -6.74
C SER A 107 24.66 -5.62 -7.57
N SER A 108 24.47 -6.06 -8.81
CA SER A 108 23.36 -5.59 -9.66
C SER A 108 22.00 -5.88 -9.03
N HIS A 109 21.84 -7.04 -8.40
CA HIS A 109 20.62 -7.42 -7.72
C HIS A 109 20.37 -6.55 -6.48
N TYR A 110 21.39 -6.29 -5.66
CA TYR A 110 21.30 -5.35 -4.54
C TYR A 110 20.82 -3.96 -5.01
N LYS A 111 21.44 -3.41 -6.06
CA LYS A 111 21.08 -2.10 -6.61
C LYS A 111 19.64 -2.06 -7.14
N TYR A 112 19.18 -3.15 -7.74
CA TYR A 112 17.78 -3.28 -8.15
C TYR A 112 16.82 -3.22 -6.95
N LEU A 113 17.10 -3.97 -5.87
CA LEU A 113 16.28 -3.95 -4.66
C LEU A 113 16.28 -2.57 -3.98
N GLN A 114 17.44 -1.91 -3.94
CA GLN A 114 17.57 -0.55 -3.42
C GLN A 114 16.75 0.44 -4.25
N HIS A 115 16.87 0.41 -5.57
CA HIS A 115 16.08 1.26 -6.46
C HIS A 115 14.57 1.01 -6.30
N HIS A 116 14.17 -0.25 -6.15
CA HIS A 116 12.77 -0.59 -5.91
C HIS A 116 12.27 0.01 -4.59
N ALA A 117 13.04 -0.08 -3.50
CA ALA A 117 12.70 0.54 -2.22
C ALA A 117 12.61 2.08 -2.33
N ASP A 118 13.52 2.72 -3.05
CA ASP A 118 13.51 4.17 -3.31
C ASP A 118 12.29 4.63 -4.12
N HIS A 119 11.97 3.90 -5.20
CA HIS A 119 10.74 4.11 -5.97
C HIS A 119 9.49 3.98 -5.08
N CYS A 120 9.44 2.93 -4.25
CA CYS A 120 8.34 2.68 -3.31
C CYS A 120 8.18 3.84 -2.32
N LEU A 121 9.29 4.36 -1.79
CA LEU A 121 9.28 5.49 -0.87
C LEU A 121 8.72 6.74 -1.55
N ASN A 122 9.16 7.05 -2.76
CA ASN A 122 8.65 8.19 -3.52
C ASN A 122 7.17 8.02 -3.91
N PHE A 123 6.73 6.79 -4.24
CA PHE A 123 5.32 6.52 -4.54
C PHE A 123 4.43 6.74 -3.32
N ILE A 124 4.80 6.20 -2.15
CA ILE A 124 4.05 6.42 -0.90
C ILE A 124 4.02 7.90 -0.53
N ARG A 125 5.14 8.63 -0.67
CA ARG A 125 5.18 10.08 -0.42
C ARG A 125 4.11 10.81 -1.23
N GLN A 126 4.04 10.54 -2.53
CA GLN A 126 3.04 11.14 -3.42
C GLN A 126 1.61 10.69 -3.07
N SER A 127 1.44 9.42 -2.73
CA SER A 127 0.14 8.87 -2.35
C SER A 127 -0.42 9.52 -1.08
N VAL A 128 0.42 9.73 -0.05
CA VAL A 128 0.04 10.45 1.18
C VAL A 128 -0.27 11.93 0.92
N MET A 129 0.46 12.57 0.00
CA MET A 129 0.15 13.94 -0.41
C MET A 129 -1.18 14.04 -1.17
N CYS A 130 -1.51 13.03 -1.99
CA CYS A 130 -2.77 12.96 -2.74
C CYS A 130 -3.96 12.66 -1.82
N HIS A 131 -3.76 11.81 -0.81
CA HIS A 131 -4.76 11.42 0.18
C HIS A 131 -4.42 12.03 1.55
N MET A 132 -4.59 13.35 1.65
CA MET A 132 -4.16 14.13 2.81
C MET A 132 -4.88 13.73 4.11
N ASP A 133 -4.10 13.46 5.17
CA ASP A 133 -4.58 13.46 6.55
C ASP A 133 -4.69 14.91 7.03
N THR A 134 -5.91 15.37 7.31
CA THR A 134 -6.19 16.74 7.77
C THR A 134 -6.13 16.90 9.28
N SER A 135 -5.76 15.84 10.00
CA SER A 135 -5.75 15.84 11.46
C SER A 135 -4.54 16.57 12.02
N LEU A 136 -4.75 17.30 13.10
CA LEU A 136 -3.68 17.98 13.81
C LEU A 136 -2.97 17.00 14.75
N TYR A 137 -1.65 16.87 14.58
CA TYR A 137 -0.80 16.41 15.67
C TYR A 137 -0.52 17.59 16.61
N THR A 138 -0.16 17.28 17.85
CA THR A 138 0.26 18.31 18.83
C THR A 138 1.68 18.04 19.30
N LEU A 139 2.35 19.05 19.84
CA LEU A 139 3.69 18.95 20.39
C LEU A 139 3.62 18.89 21.92
N VAL A 140 4.35 17.97 22.53
CA VAL A 140 4.42 17.80 23.98
C VAL A 140 5.86 17.67 24.46
N TRP A 141 6.13 18.14 25.67
CA TRP A 141 7.38 17.85 26.37
C TRP A 141 7.33 16.45 26.97
N ALA A 142 8.39 15.68 26.76
CA ALA A 142 8.55 14.34 27.35
C ALA A 142 10.02 14.02 27.57
N PRO A 143 10.35 13.12 28.51
CA PRO A 143 11.73 12.68 28.73
C PRO A 143 12.33 12.04 27.46
N GLY A 144 13.51 12.51 27.07
CA GLY A 144 14.38 11.90 26.08
C GLY A 144 15.15 10.70 26.64
N GLU A 145 15.92 10.03 25.79
CA GLU A 145 16.74 8.87 26.21
C GLU A 145 17.81 9.24 27.24
N ASP A 146 18.30 10.48 27.22
CA ASP A 146 19.26 11.04 28.17
C ASP A 146 18.59 11.65 29.42
N GLY A 147 17.28 11.50 29.57
CA GLY A 147 16.48 12.03 30.68
C GLY A 147 16.18 13.53 30.60
N LYS A 148 16.65 14.25 29.57
CA LYS A 148 16.31 15.66 29.36
C LYS A 148 15.00 15.77 28.59
N ASP A 149 14.24 16.83 28.84
CA ASP A 149 13.00 17.08 28.12
C ASP A 149 13.27 17.34 26.63
N VAL A 150 12.54 16.61 25.79
CA VAL A 150 12.54 16.79 24.33
C VAL A 150 11.11 17.00 23.83
N ILE A 151 10.99 17.69 22.69
CA ILE A 151 9.71 17.85 22.01
C ILE A 151 9.37 16.55 21.29
N LYS A 152 8.22 15.96 21.60
CA LYS A 152 7.68 14.79 20.90
C LYS A 152 6.37 15.15 20.19
N HIS A 153 6.13 14.45 19.08
CA HIS A 153 4.83 14.47 18.42
C HIS A 153 3.85 13.64 19.23
N LYS A 154 2.68 14.21 19.51
CA LYS A 154 1.52 13.47 19.98
C LYS A 154 0.59 13.31 18.79
N ASP A 155 0.47 12.07 18.34
CA ASP A 155 -0.31 11.72 17.17
C ASP A 155 -1.78 12.16 17.33
N PRO A 156 -2.45 12.48 16.22
CA PRO A 156 -3.87 12.72 16.22
C PRO A 156 -4.66 11.61 16.93
N GLY A 157 -5.79 11.98 17.54
CA GLY A 157 -6.68 11.02 18.20
C GLY A 157 -7.43 10.12 17.20
N ARG A 158 -8.75 10.21 17.17
CA ARG A 158 -9.57 9.39 16.25
C ARG A 158 -9.47 9.92 14.82
N GLN A 159 -9.14 9.02 13.89
CA GLN A 159 -9.02 9.27 12.46
C GLN A 159 -10.26 8.74 11.71
N LYS A 160 -10.67 9.44 10.65
CA LYS A 160 -11.65 8.90 9.69
C LYS A 160 -10.90 8.00 8.71
N CYS A 161 -11.09 6.70 8.82
CA CYS A 161 -10.43 5.69 7.99
C CYS A 161 -11.45 5.00 7.08
N VAL A 162 -10.98 4.45 5.95
CA VAL A 162 -11.76 3.46 5.20
C VAL A 162 -11.73 2.13 5.96
N ASN A 163 -12.86 1.45 6.04
CA ASN A 163 -12.96 0.11 6.63
C ASN A 163 -12.17 -0.87 5.77
N TRP A 164 -10.99 -1.26 6.27
CA TRP A 164 -10.08 -2.13 5.53
C TRP A 164 -10.70 -3.48 5.19
N ASN A 165 -11.44 -4.10 6.12
CA ASN A 165 -12.01 -5.43 5.92
C ASN A 165 -13.02 -5.44 4.76
N LYS A 166 -13.78 -4.36 4.57
CA LYS A 166 -14.71 -4.20 3.45
C LYS A 166 -13.98 -4.14 2.12
N ILE A 167 -12.93 -3.34 2.03
CA ILE A 167 -12.13 -3.20 0.81
C ILE A 167 -11.37 -4.48 0.50
N GLN A 168 -10.81 -5.14 1.53
CA GLN A 168 -10.12 -6.41 1.36
C GLN A 168 -11.07 -7.51 0.87
N SER A 169 -12.27 -7.60 1.45
CA SER A 169 -13.28 -8.57 0.98
C SER A 169 -13.69 -8.29 -0.46
N TRP A 170 -13.80 -7.01 -0.85
CA TRP A 170 -14.08 -6.60 -2.23
C TRP A 170 -12.94 -6.95 -3.18
N MET A 171 -11.68 -6.79 -2.77
CA MET A 171 -10.52 -7.21 -3.56
C MET A 171 -10.47 -8.73 -3.73
N GLN A 172 -10.64 -9.47 -2.64
CA GLN A 172 -10.62 -10.94 -2.62
C GLN A 172 -11.70 -11.56 -3.51
N SER A 173 -12.91 -11.00 -3.56
CA SER A 173 -13.98 -11.51 -4.42
C SER A 173 -13.71 -11.36 -5.92
N ARG A 174 -12.69 -10.55 -6.28
CA ARG A 174 -12.29 -10.24 -7.65
C ARG A 174 -10.87 -10.69 -7.96
N ALA A 175 -10.25 -11.43 -7.03
CA ALA A 175 -8.87 -11.80 -7.11
C ALA A 175 -8.58 -12.67 -8.34
N THR A 176 -7.41 -12.46 -8.93
CA THR A 176 -6.80 -13.32 -9.93
C THR A 176 -5.34 -13.59 -9.53
N SER A 177 -4.62 -14.39 -10.30
CA SER A 177 -3.23 -14.74 -10.04
C SER A 177 -2.32 -14.38 -11.20
N THR A 178 -1.02 -14.30 -10.93
CA THR A 178 0.00 -14.07 -11.95
C THR A 178 0.05 -15.19 -12.99
N ASP A 179 -0.41 -16.38 -12.64
CA ASP A 179 -0.46 -17.53 -13.56
C ASP A 179 -1.52 -17.36 -14.65
N MET A 180 -2.48 -16.46 -14.45
CA MET A 180 -3.52 -16.13 -15.42
C MET A 180 -3.10 -15.02 -16.39
N LEU A 181 -1.94 -14.39 -16.20
CA LEU A 181 -1.46 -13.31 -17.06
C LEU A 181 -1.05 -13.86 -18.43
N ARG A 182 -1.75 -13.43 -19.49
CA ARG A 182 -1.40 -13.81 -20.86
C ARG A 182 -0.06 -13.20 -21.25
N ARG A 183 0.86 -14.05 -21.70
CA ARG A 183 2.17 -13.61 -22.19
C ARG A 183 2.04 -12.99 -23.60
N PRO A 184 2.93 -12.05 -23.95
CA PRO A 184 3.08 -11.63 -25.34
C PRO A 184 3.34 -12.85 -26.24
N PRO A 185 2.81 -12.85 -27.48
CA PRO A 185 3.07 -13.90 -28.45
C PRO A 185 4.55 -13.99 -28.86
#